data_AF-A0A024K5L0-F1
#
_entry.id   AF-A0A024K5L0-F1
#
_cell.length_a   1.000
_cell.length_b   1.000
_cell.length_c   1.000
_cell.angle_alpha   90.00
_cell.angle_beta   90.00
_cell.angle_gamma   90.00
#
_symmetry.space_group_name_H-M   'P 1'
#
loop_
_entity.id
_entity.type
_entity.pdbx_description
1 polymer ?
#
loop_
_entity_poly.entity_id
_entity_poly.type
_entity_poly.pdbx_seq_one_letter_code
_entity_poly.pdbx_strand_id
1 'polypeptide(L)'
;MTLMLDLHLPHWHRPERRAHFSSDRRYRYWLSCRRGPGPALMFISLNPSAADEHRDDPTSRRDIGFADGFGYSAVTLTNLYAARATNPKDLGGMDDPIGTSDDPQYDNDAQLDAQAAAHDVIVLAWGADADPARARAVASRMWRICQATGGSLAVLGWTCSGQPRHPLYLRKDTPLQCLTARAHRDMIDVDPRWSALLTDSDALAGFDSVVAQ
;
A
#
# COMPACT_ATOMS: atom_id res chain seq x y z
N MET A 1 40.39 31.63 27.81
CA MET A 1 39.38 30.60 28.11
C MET A 1 38.23 30.79 27.14
N THR A 2 38.14 29.97 26.11
CA THR A 2 37.05 30.02 25.13
C THR A 2 36.02 28.99 25.57
N LEU A 3 34.87 29.45 26.04
CA LEU A 3 33.72 28.58 26.33
C LEU A 3 33.17 28.09 24.99
N MET A 4 33.47 26.83 24.63
CA MET A 4 32.74 26.12 23.58
C MET A 4 31.38 25.77 24.15
N LEU A 5 30.35 26.41 23.59
CA LEU A 5 28.97 26.05 23.86
C LEU A 5 28.67 24.79 23.03
N ASP A 6 28.93 23.60 23.60
CA ASP A 6 28.50 22.33 23.01
C ASP A 6 26.99 22.21 23.13
N LEU A 7 26.28 22.89 22.23
CA LEU A 7 24.87 22.65 21.98
C LEU A 7 24.74 21.22 21.44
N HIS A 8 24.35 20.28 22.30
CA HIS A 8 23.75 19.01 21.90
C HIS A 8 22.40 19.31 21.22
N LEU A 9 22.45 19.85 20.00
CA LEU A 9 21.29 19.88 19.14
C LEU A 9 20.98 18.42 18.81
N PRO A 10 19.74 17.94 19.03
CA PRO A 10 19.38 16.62 18.53
C PRO A 10 19.74 16.58 17.05
N HIS A 11 20.48 15.55 16.63
CA HIS A 11 20.80 15.36 15.23
C HIS A 11 19.47 15.27 14.48
N TRP A 12 19.04 16.35 13.85
CA TRP A 12 17.88 16.36 12.97
C TRP A 12 18.26 15.52 11.75
N HIS A 13 18.10 14.21 11.87
CA HIS A 13 18.20 13.32 10.74
C HIS A 13 17.08 13.71 9.79
N ARG A 14 17.47 14.33 8.68
CA ARG A 14 16.55 14.53 7.58
C ARG A 14 16.04 13.14 7.19
N PRO A 15 14.73 12.95 7.08
CA PRO A 15 14.20 11.68 6.63
C PRO A 15 14.80 11.34 5.27
N GLU A 16 15.25 10.09 5.12
CA GLU A 16 15.64 9.57 3.83
C GLU A 16 14.38 9.35 3.00
N ARG A 17 14.35 9.94 1.80
CA ARG A 17 13.21 9.86 0.89
C ARG A 17 13.67 9.32 -0.44
N ARG A 18 12.89 8.40 -0.98
CA ARG A 18 13.09 7.83 -2.32
C ARG A 18 11.74 7.72 -3.00
N ALA A 19 11.74 7.78 -4.31
CA ALA A 19 10.54 7.52 -5.09
C ALA A 19 10.95 6.96 -6.46
N HIS A 20 10.10 6.09 -7.00
CA HIS A 20 10.30 5.49 -8.31
C HIS A 20 9.19 5.93 -9.25
N PHE A 21 9.61 6.61 -10.33
CA PHE A 21 8.74 7.19 -11.34
C PHE A 21 9.09 6.65 -12.71
N SER A 22 8.14 6.71 -13.64
CA SER A 22 8.46 6.69 -15.06
C SER A 22 9.35 7.89 -15.44
N SER A 23 10.06 7.81 -16.55
CA SER A 23 10.95 8.87 -17.03
C SER A 23 10.22 10.21 -17.27
N ASP A 24 8.97 10.14 -17.74
CA ASP A 24 8.08 11.29 -17.93
C ASP A 24 7.32 11.72 -16.66
N ARG A 25 7.54 11.00 -15.54
CA ARG A 25 6.89 11.17 -14.25
C ARG A 25 5.36 11.15 -14.30
N ARG A 26 4.75 10.56 -15.34
CA ARG A 26 3.30 10.31 -15.40
C ARG A 26 2.87 9.20 -14.44
N TYR A 27 3.77 8.25 -14.19
CA TYR A 27 3.57 7.13 -13.28
C TYR A 27 4.46 7.25 -12.06
N ARG A 28 3.93 6.92 -10.87
CA ARG A 28 4.69 6.74 -9.63
C ARG A 28 4.37 5.36 -9.05
N TYR A 29 5.34 4.48 -9.10
CA TYR A 29 5.18 3.10 -8.65
C TYR A 29 5.23 3.00 -7.12
N TRP A 30 6.19 3.70 -6.50
CA TRP A 30 6.27 3.78 -5.05
C TRP A 30 6.98 5.04 -4.58
N LEU A 31 6.72 5.41 -3.34
CA LEU A 31 7.41 6.47 -2.59
C LEU A 31 7.73 5.94 -1.19
N SER A 32 8.94 6.18 -0.70
CA SER A 32 9.33 5.78 0.64
C SER A 32 9.89 6.94 1.45
N CYS A 33 9.62 6.90 2.76
CA CYS A 33 10.11 7.86 3.73
C CYS A 33 10.59 7.09 4.96
N ARG A 34 11.89 7.18 5.26
CA ARG A 34 12.52 6.55 6.43
C ARG A 34 13.02 7.63 7.39
N ARG A 35 12.59 7.55 8.65
CA ARG A 35 12.92 8.50 9.72
C ARG A 35 13.92 7.94 10.73
N GLY A 36 14.09 6.62 10.77
CA GLY A 36 15.01 5.99 11.69
C GLY A 36 15.29 4.51 11.35
N PRO A 37 16.14 3.88 12.17
CA PRO A 37 16.34 2.43 12.12
C PRO A 37 15.08 1.73 12.64
N GLY A 38 14.58 0.76 11.90
CA GLY A 38 13.37 0.02 12.30
C GLY A 38 12.54 -0.48 11.11
N PRO A 39 11.42 -1.16 11.40
CA PRO A 39 10.57 -1.75 10.38
C PRO A 39 9.90 -0.69 9.52
N ALA A 40 9.54 -1.08 8.30
CA ALA A 40 8.77 -0.27 7.36
C ALA A 40 7.34 -0.80 7.26
N LEU A 41 6.36 0.11 7.18
CA LEU A 41 4.96 -0.21 6.93
C LEU A 41 4.63 0.09 5.47
N MET A 42 4.00 -0.84 4.76
CA MET A 42 3.55 -0.60 3.39
C MET A 42 2.08 -0.15 3.41
N PHE A 43 1.75 0.86 2.61
CA PHE A 43 0.36 1.26 2.32
C PHE A 43 0.07 1.09 0.83
N ILE A 44 -1.12 0.57 0.52
CA ILE A 44 -1.67 0.51 -0.84
C ILE A 44 -2.89 1.44 -0.91
N SER A 45 -2.71 2.59 -1.53
CA SER A 45 -3.78 3.56 -1.78
C SER A 45 -4.35 3.41 -3.19
N LEU A 46 -5.29 4.29 -3.59
CA LEU A 46 -5.92 4.20 -4.90
C LEU A 46 -4.95 4.56 -6.02
N ASN A 47 -4.43 5.78 -6.00
CA ASN A 47 -3.55 6.31 -7.03
C ASN A 47 -2.63 7.40 -6.45
N PRO A 48 -1.44 7.59 -7.02
CA PRO A 48 -0.53 8.62 -6.59
C PRO A 48 -1.07 10.01 -6.94
N SER A 49 -0.86 10.96 -6.03
CA SER A 49 -1.21 12.37 -6.19
C SER A 49 0.07 13.23 -6.29
N ALA A 50 0.16 14.30 -5.51
CA ALA A 50 1.22 15.31 -5.60
C ALA A 50 2.51 14.94 -4.86
N ALA A 51 2.50 13.96 -3.94
CA ALA A 51 3.70 13.60 -3.19
C ALA A 51 4.84 13.11 -4.10
N ASP A 52 6.06 13.49 -3.73
CA ASP A 52 7.28 13.13 -4.43
C ASP A 52 8.45 13.02 -3.43
N GLU A 53 9.65 12.78 -3.93
CA GLU A 53 10.87 12.64 -3.14
C GLU A 53 11.21 13.89 -2.28
N HIS A 54 10.56 15.04 -2.52
CA HIS A 54 10.82 16.31 -1.85
C HIS A 54 9.65 16.83 -1.01
N ARG A 55 8.39 16.51 -1.36
CA ARG A 55 7.19 17.02 -0.66
C ARG A 55 6.13 15.95 -0.41
N ASP A 56 5.45 16.11 0.71
CA ASP A 56 4.28 15.29 1.04
C ASP A 56 2.97 15.96 0.62
N ASP A 57 1.99 15.15 0.25
CA ASP A 57 0.58 15.50 0.08
C ASP A 57 -0.23 15.14 1.35
N PRO A 58 -1.53 15.48 1.45
CA PRO A 58 -2.33 15.18 2.64
C PRO A 58 -2.39 13.68 2.99
N THR A 59 -2.42 12.79 2.00
CA THR A 59 -2.50 11.34 2.19
C THR A 59 -1.19 10.80 2.75
N SER A 60 -0.06 11.09 2.09
CA SER A 60 1.26 10.64 2.54
C SER A 60 1.60 11.14 3.96
N ARG A 61 1.25 12.38 4.32
CA ARG A 61 1.38 12.85 5.71
C ARG A 61 0.57 12.02 6.70
N ARG A 62 -0.63 11.58 6.29
CA ARG A 62 -1.50 10.76 7.12
C ARG A 62 -0.93 9.37 7.32
N ASP A 63 -0.43 8.75 6.27
CA ASP A 63 0.16 7.41 6.29
C ASP A 63 1.44 7.38 7.12
N ILE A 64 2.29 8.40 6.97
CA ILE A 64 3.47 8.61 7.83
C ILE A 64 3.04 8.72 9.30
N GLY A 65 2.02 9.52 9.59
CA GLY A 65 1.53 9.69 10.97
C GLY A 65 0.94 8.41 11.57
N PHE A 66 0.30 7.57 10.76
CA PHE A 66 -0.15 6.25 11.18
C PHE A 66 1.03 5.30 11.43
N ALA A 67 1.99 5.24 10.51
CA ALA A 67 3.20 4.43 10.67
C ALA A 67 3.95 4.80 11.97
N ASP A 68 4.16 6.10 12.22
CA ASP A 68 4.76 6.61 13.45
C ASP A 68 3.94 6.17 14.68
N GLY A 69 2.62 6.31 14.64
CA GLY A 69 1.71 5.92 15.72
C GLY A 69 1.69 4.41 16.01
N PHE A 70 1.99 3.58 15.01
CA PHE A 70 2.12 2.13 15.14
C PHE A 70 3.55 1.67 15.47
N GLY A 71 4.50 2.59 15.66
CA GLY A 71 5.89 2.28 16.02
C GLY A 71 6.79 1.90 14.83
N TYR A 72 6.38 2.18 13.60
CA TYR A 72 7.21 1.99 12.42
C TYR A 72 8.12 3.19 12.18
N SER A 73 9.34 2.92 11.69
CA SER A 73 10.35 3.96 11.44
C SER A 73 10.46 4.34 9.96
N ALA A 74 9.71 3.66 9.10
CA ALA A 74 9.63 3.94 7.68
C ALA A 74 8.24 3.61 7.14
N VAL A 75 7.88 4.25 6.03
CA VAL A 75 6.68 3.95 5.27
C VAL A 75 7.04 3.80 3.79
N THR A 76 6.38 2.86 3.12
CA THR A 76 6.39 2.70 1.66
C THR A 76 4.97 2.85 1.15
N LEU A 77 4.75 3.81 0.27
CA LEU A 77 3.46 4.14 -0.32
C LEU A 77 3.42 3.59 -1.75
N THR A 78 2.53 2.65 -2.00
CA THR A 78 2.20 2.11 -3.33
C THR A 78 0.71 2.31 -3.61
N ASN A 79 0.26 1.97 -4.82
CA ASN A 79 -1.08 2.28 -5.26
C ASN A 79 -1.66 1.18 -6.16
N LEU A 80 -2.98 1.05 -6.19
CA LEU A 80 -3.68 0.19 -7.15
C LEU A 80 -3.37 0.60 -8.60
N TYR A 81 -3.19 1.89 -8.85
CA TYR A 81 -2.87 2.48 -10.15
C TYR A 81 -1.59 3.30 -10.02
N ALA A 82 -0.61 3.13 -10.92
CA ALA A 82 0.62 3.93 -10.89
C ALA A 82 0.42 5.32 -11.50
N ALA A 83 -0.62 5.53 -12.32
CA ALA A 83 -0.84 6.82 -12.96
C ALA A 83 -1.15 7.93 -11.95
N ARG A 84 -0.48 9.07 -12.12
CA ARG A 84 -0.60 10.21 -11.21
C ARG A 84 -1.79 11.07 -11.55
N ALA A 85 -2.69 11.24 -10.57
CA ALA A 85 -3.85 12.10 -10.68
C ALA A 85 -4.21 12.69 -9.31
N THR A 86 -4.55 13.98 -9.26
CA THR A 86 -5.04 14.58 -8.01
C THR A 86 -6.50 14.20 -7.75
N ASN A 87 -7.30 14.12 -8.81
CA ASN A 87 -8.68 13.64 -8.75
C ASN A 87 -8.75 12.22 -9.33
N PRO A 88 -9.15 11.20 -8.54
CA PRO A 88 -9.23 9.82 -9.02
C PRO A 88 -10.12 9.62 -10.24
N LYS A 89 -11.12 10.50 -10.44
CA LYS A 89 -11.98 10.45 -11.63
C LYS A 89 -11.22 10.63 -12.94
N ASP A 90 -10.06 11.26 -12.90
CA ASP A 90 -9.23 11.50 -14.09
C ASP A 90 -8.55 10.22 -14.58
N LEU A 91 -8.48 9.16 -13.75
CA LEU A 91 -7.89 7.87 -14.14
C LEU A 91 -8.68 7.18 -15.27
N GLY A 92 -10.01 7.34 -15.29
CA GLY A 92 -10.87 6.70 -16.29
C GLY A 92 -10.67 7.23 -17.71
N GLY A 93 -9.98 8.37 -17.87
CA GLY A 93 -9.62 8.93 -19.18
C GLY A 93 -8.18 8.62 -19.62
N MET A 94 -7.43 7.84 -18.85
CA MET A 94 -6.06 7.47 -19.20
C MET A 94 -6.03 6.11 -19.91
N ASP A 95 -5.21 5.99 -20.95
CA ASP A 95 -5.09 4.76 -21.76
C ASP A 95 -4.70 3.55 -20.90
N ASP A 96 -3.72 3.75 -20.00
CA ASP A 96 -3.32 2.76 -19.02
C ASP A 96 -3.09 3.43 -17.66
N PRO A 97 -4.09 3.45 -16.76
CA PRO A 97 -3.93 3.99 -15.42
C PRO A 97 -3.15 3.03 -14.50
N ILE A 98 -3.11 1.74 -14.81
CA ILE A 98 -2.43 0.74 -13.99
C ILE A 98 -0.92 0.98 -14.05
N GLY A 99 -0.39 1.27 -15.24
CA GLY A 99 1.04 1.43 -15.50
C GLY A 99 1.69 0.07 -15.75
N THR A 100 1.17 -0.67 -16.71
CA THR A 100 1.70 -1.96 -17.16
C THR A 100 2.90 -1.77 -18.06
N SER A 101 3.87 -2.68 -17.96
CA SER A 101 5.07 -2.64 -18.81
C SER A 101 5.67 -4.02 -19.00
N ASP A 102 6.31 -4.24 -20.15
CA ASP A 102 7.16 -5.41 -20.38
C ASP A 102 8.46 -5.37 -19.55
N ASP A 103 8.88 -4.17 -19.11
CA ASP A 103 10.01 -4.00 -18.20
C ASP A 103 9.50 -4.03 -16.75
N PRO A 104 9.88 -5.02 -15.92
CA PRO A 104 9.44 -5.11 -14.53
C PRO A 104 9.80 -3.90 -13.66
N GLN A 105 10.80 -3.11 -14.06
CA GLN A 105 11.12 -1.86 -13.38
C GLN A 105 10.01 -0.82 -13.55
N TYR A 106 9.27 -0.85 -14.65
CA TYR A 106 8.22 0.10 -14.99
C TYR A 106 6.82 -0.52 -15.02
N ASP A 107 6.66 -1.72 -14.46
CA ASP A 107 5.38 -2.39 -14.30
C ASP A 107 4.86 -2.27 -12.86
N ASN A 108 3.67 -1.71 -12.68
CA ASN A 108 3.12 -1.45 -11.34
C ASN A 108 2.89 -2.72 -10.53
N ASP A 109 2.46 -3.81 -11.16
CA ASP A 109 2.20 -5.07 -10.46
C ASP A 109 3.51 -5.73 -10.01
N ALA A 110 4.56 -5.69 -10.84
CA ALA A 110 5.89 -6.14 -10.46
C ALA A 110 6.48 -5.30 -9.31
N GLN A 111 6.26 -3.98 -9.33
CA GLN A 111 6.68 -3.10 -8.23
C GLN A 111 5.90 -3.38 -6.94
N LEU A 112 4.59 -3.65 -7.03
CA LEU A 112 3.78 -4.08 -5.88
C LEU A 112 4.30 -5.39 -5.29
N ASP A 113 4.61 -6.38 -6.13
CA ASP A 113 5.14 -7.67 -5.70
C ASP A 113 6.49 -7.52 -4.99
N ALA A 114 7.40 -6.73 -5.55
CA ALA A 114 8.71 -6.45 -4.97
C ALA A 114 8.61 -5.72 -3.61
N GLN A 115 7.72 -4.72 -3.50
CA GLN A 115 7.51 -4.04 -2.23
C GLN A 115 6.84 -4.96 -1.21
N ALA A 116 5.81 -5.72 -1.59
CA ALA A 116 5.12 -6.63 -0.69
C ALA A 116 6.06 -7.69 -0.08
N ALA A 117 6.97 -8.24 -0.87
CA ALA A 117 7.96 -9.21 -0.38
C ALA A 117 8.96 -8.62 0.64
N ALA A 118 9.12 -7.30 0.67
CA ALA A 118 10.03 -6.58 1.57
C ALA A 118 9.36 -6.05 2.86
N HIS A 119 8.06 -6.29 3.06
CA HIS A 119 7.31 -5.76 4.20
C HIS A 119 6.52 -6.85 4.94
N ASP A 120 6.60 -6.85 6.26
CA ASP A 120 5.86 -7.80 7.10
C ASP A 120 4.37 -7.45 7.23
N VAL A 121 4.01 -6.17 7.07
CA VAL A 121 2.63 -5.68 7.17
C VAL A 121 2.31 -4.75 6.00
N ILE A 122 1.20 -5.04 5.32
CA ILE A 122 0.69 -4.30 4.17
C ILE A 122 -0.71 -3.77 4.48
N VAL A 123 -0.86 -2.46 4.55
CA VAL A 123 -2.13 -1.77 4.84
C VAL A 123 -2.86 -1.45 3.54
N LEU A 124 -4.04 -2.01 3.36
CA LEU A 124 -4.94 -1.71 2.26
C LEU A 124 -5.76 -0.46 2.61
N ALA A 125 -5.75 0.56 1.74
CA ALA A 125 -6.23 1.90 2.10
C ALA A 125 -6.75 2.73 0.91
N TRP A 126 -7.30 2.10 -0.12
CA TRP A 126 -7.71 2.78 -1.36
C TRP A 126 -9.04 3.52 -1.31
N GLY A 127 -9.91 3.27 -0.33
CA GLY A 127 -11.19 3.98 -0.20
C GLY A 127 -12.32 3.38 -1.03
N ALA A 128 -13.47 4.07 -1.03
CA ALA A 128 -14.73 3.51 -1.55
C ALA A 128 -14.80 3.39 -3.08
N ASP A 129 -14.02 4.22 -3.80
CA ASP A 129 -14.16 4.40 -5.24
C ASP A 129 -13.24 3.49 -6.07
N ALA A 130 -12.54 2.54 -5.43
CA ALA A 130 -11.72 1.59 -6.17
C ALA A 130 -12.59 0.62 -6.98
N ASP A 131 -12.14 0.35 -8.22
CA ASP A 131 -12.72 -0.73 -9.02
C ASP A 131 -12.63 -2.06 -8.26
N PRO A 132 -13.75 -2.77 -8.03
CA PRO A 132 -13.74 -4.01 -7.25
C PRO A 132 -12.87 -5.11 -7.85
N ALA A 133 -12.76 -5.20 -9.19
CA ALA A 133 -11.95 -6.24 -9.82
C ALA A 133 -10.46 -5.98 -9.58
N ARG A 134 -10.00 -4.73 -9.78
CA ARG A 134 -8.62 -4.33 -9.47
C ARG A 134 -8.29 -4.48 -7.98
N ALA A 135 -9.19 -4.05 -7.11
CA ALA A 135 -9.03 -4.18 -5.66
C ALA A 135 -8.84 -5.64 -5.23
N ARG A 136 -9.69 -6.56 -5.71
CA ARG A 136 -9.56 -7.99 -5.44
C ARG A 136 -8.27 -8.57 -6.02
N ALA A 137 -7.95 -8.28 -7.28
CA ALA A 137 -6.74 -8.80 -7.93
C ALA A 137 -5.47 -8.43 -7.15
N VAL A 138 -5.35 -7.16 -6.73
CA VAL A 138 -4.21 -6.72 -5.91
C VAL A 138 -4.27 -7.33 -4.51
N ALA A 139 -5.43 -7.35 -3.84
CA ALA A 139 -5.54 -7.94 -2.50
C ALA A 139 -5.17 -9.42 -2.46
N SER A 140 -5.67 -10.23 -3.40
CA SER A 140 -5.35 -11.66 -3.53
C SER A 140 -3.87 -11.87 -3.84
N ARG A 141 -3.28 -11.01 -4.69
CA ARG A 141 -1.83 -11.02 -4.95
C ARG A 141 -1.01 -10.76 -3.69
N MET A 142 -1.34 -9.71 -2.94
CA MET A 142 -0.65 -9.38 -1.69
C MET A 142 -0.83 -10.51 -0.66
N TRP A 143 -2.02 -11.11 -0.58
CA TRP A 143 -2.29 -12.23 0.31
C TRP A 143 -1.43 -13.46 -0.01
N ARG A 144 -1.28 -13.81 -1.30
CA ARG A 144 -0.37 -14.89 -1.73
C ARG A 144 1.07 -14.62 -1.28
N ILE A 145 1.55 -13.38 -1.39
CA ILE A 145 2.89 -12.99 -0.93
C ILE A 145 3.00 -13.08 0.60
N CYS A 146 2.00 -12.60 1.34
CA CYS A 146 1.96 -12.72 2.81
C CYS A 146 1.93 -14.20 3.25
N GLN A 147 1.25 -15.09 2.53
CA GLN A 147 1.28 -16.53 2.81
C GLN A 147 2.67 -17.14 2.61
N ALA A 148 3.39 -16.73 1.55
CA ALA A 148 4.75 -17.21 1.29
C ALA A 148 5.78 -16.68 2.31
N THR A 149 5.66 -15.41 2.71
CA THR A 149 6.61 -14.73 3.60
C THR A 149 6.28 -14.87 5.09
N GLY A 150 5.02 -15.17 5.41
CA GLY A 150 4.50 -15.15 6.77
C GLY A 150 4.03 -13.78 7.27
N GLY A 151 3.88 -12.80 6.38
CA GLY A 151 3.39 -11.45 6.70
C GLY A 151 1.87 -11.36 6.93
N SER A 152 1.39 -10.12 7.02
CA SER A 152 0.00 -9.77 7.31
C SER A 152 -0.54 -8.71 6.36
N LEU A 153 -1.81 -8.86 5.98
CA LEU A 153 -2.60 -7.75 5.47
C LEU A 153 -3.23 -7.00 6.63
N ALA A 154 -3.48 -5.72 6.44
CA ALA A 154 -4.19 -4.91 7.42
C ALA A 154 -5.10 -3.89 6.75
N VAL A 155 -6.11 -3.43 7.49
CA VAL A 155 -6.95 -2.29 7.12
C VAL A 155 -7.12 -1.36 8.32
N LEU A 156 -7.40 -0.08 8.05
CA LEU A 156 -7.83 0.88 9.07
C LEU A 156 -9.36 0.87 9.28
N GLY A 157 -10.02 -0.19 8.82
CA GLY A 157 -11.45 -0.38 8.80
C GLY A 157 -12.03 -0.38 7.38
N TRP A 158 -13.34 -0.52 7.32
CA TRP A 158 -14.07 -0.84 6.08
C TRP A 158 -15.17 0.18 5.80
N THR A 159 -15.41 0.47 4.53
CA THR A 159 -16.57 1.23 4.06
C THR A 159 -17.84 0.37 4.17
N CYS A 160 -19.01 0.99 3.97
CA CYS A 160 -20.28 0.24 3.89
C CYS A 160 -20.31 -0.73 2.69
N SER A 161 -19.57 -0.42 1.62
CA SER A 161 -19.42 -1.28 0.43
C SER A 161 -18.36 -2.39 0.60
N GLY A 162 -17.75 -2.52 1.79
CA GLY A 162 -16.75 -3.55 2.04
C GLY A 162 -15.37 -3.25 1.46
N GLN A 163 -15.08 -2.00 1.07
CA GLN A 163 -13.74 -1.58 0.64
C GLN A 163 -12.92 -1.08 1.84
N PRO A 164 -11.58 -1.28 1.86
CA PRO A 164 -10.70 -0.65 2.84
C PRO A 164 -10.83 0.88 2.86
N ARG A 165 -10.91 1.46 4.05
CA ARG A 165 -11.07 2.92 4.21
C ARG A 165 -9.79 3.67 3.85
N HIS A 166 -9.97 4.82 3.20
CA HIS A 166 -8.89 5.75 2.96
C HIS A 166 -8.46 6.46 4.26
N PRO A 167 -7.16 6.71 4.51
CA PRO A 167 -6.66 7.18 5.81
C PRO A 167 -7.02 8.63 6.14
N LEU A 168 -7.22 9.46 5.10
CA LEU A 168 -7.32 10.93 5.20
C LEU A 168 -8.30 11.44 6.27
N TYR A 169 -9.43 10.77 6.46
CA TYR A 169 -10.49 11.20 7.38
C TYR A 169 -10.63 10.34 8.64
N LEU A 170 -9.73 9.37 8.83
CA LEU A 170 -9.73 8.52 10.02
C LEU A 170 -9.08 9.25 11.19
N ARG A 171 -9.36 8.82 12.42
CA ARG A 171 -8.70 9.36 13.62
C ARG A 171 -7.27 8.82 13.72
N LYS A 172 -6.37 9.56 14.37
CA LYS A 172 -4.95 9.16 14.49
C LYS A 172 -4.73 7.90 15.33
N ASP A 173 -5.70 7.57 16.18
CA ASP A 173 -5.72 6.41 17.07
C ASP A 173 -6.55 5.24 16.51
N THR A 174 -6.94 5.29 15.22
CA THR A 174 -7.62 4.16 14.58
C THR A 174 -6.70 2.93 14.58
N PRO A 175 -7.12 1.80 15.18
CA PRO A 175 -6.29 0.60 15.25
C PRO A 175 -6.22 -0.11 13.90
N LEU A 176 -5.11 -0.81 13.66
CA LEU A 176 -5.00 -1.76 12.55
C LEU A 176 -5.84 -3.01 12.83
N GLN A 177 -6.64 -3.41 11.84
CA GLN A 177 -7.29 -4.71 11.81
C GLN A 177 -6.46 -5.62 10.93
N CYS A 178 -5.74 -6.56 11.53
CA CYS A 178 -4.78 -7.41 10.82
C CYS A 178 -5.36 -8.79 10.48
N LEU A 179 -4.92 -9.29 9.34
CA LEU A 179 -5.12 -10.65 8.85
C LEU A 179 -3.73 -11.26 8.64
N THR A 180 -3.30 -12.09 9.58
CA THR A 180 -1.96 -12.70 9.56
C THR A 180 -2.00 -14.07 8.91
N ALA A 181 -1.23 -14.24 7.83
CA ALA A 181 -1.33 -15.42 6.97
C ALA A 181 -1.11 -16.75 7.68
N ARG A 182 -0.16 -16.81 8.61
CA ARG A 182 0.13 -18.04 9.36
C ARG A 182 -0.92 -18.39 10.40
N ALA A 183 -1.63 -17.38 10.91
CA ALA A 183 -2.62 -17.55 11.98
C ALA A 183 -4.00 -17.89 11.42
N HIS A 184 -4.38 -17.33 10.27
CA HIS A 184 -5.74 -17.40 9.74
C HIS A 184 -5.76 -18.19 8.43
N ARG A 185 -5.50 -19.51 8.49
CA ARG A 185 -5.37 -20.36 7.30
C ARG A 185 -6.71 -20.74 6.66
N ASP A 186 -7.76 -20.82 7.46
CA ASP A 186 -9.09 -21.27 7.06
C ASP A 186 -10.12 -20.12 6.97
N MET A 187 -9.76 -18.91 7.40
CA MET A 187 -10.61 -17.72 7.38
C MET A 187 -11.96 -17.88 8.12
N ILE A 188 -12.07 -18.80 9.09
CA ILE A 188 -13.36 -19.11 9.73
C ILE A 188 -13.80 -18.00 10.69
N ASP A 189 -12.87 -17.44 11.46
CA ASP A 189 -13.15 -16.43 12.50
C ASP A 189 -12.69 -15.02 12.13
N VAL A 190 -12.55 -14.75 10.83
CA VAL A 190 -12.15 -13.41 10.33
C VAL A 190 -13.36 -12.62 9.87
N ASP A 191 -13.24 -11.29 9.90
CA ASP A 191 -14.27 -10.41 9.32
C ASP A 191 -14.60 -10.88 7.89
N PRO A 192 -15.86 -11.17 7.55
CA PRO A 192 -16.23 -11.78 6.27
C PRO A 192 -15.88 -10.89 5.06
N ARG A 193 -15.62 -9.59 5.28
CA ARG A 193 -15.13 -8.69 4.24
C ARG A 193 -13.72 -9.05 3.77
N TRP A 194 -12.89 -9.67 4.61
CA TRP A 194 -11.62 -10.23 4.18
C TRP A 194 -11.83 -11.33 3.15
N SER A 195 -12.69 -12.31 3.46
CA SER A 195 -13.01 -13.37 2.52
C SER A 195 -13.58 -12.80 1.23
N ALA A 196 -14.56 -11.88 1.30
CA ALA A 196 -15.14 -11.25 0.12
C ALA A 196 -14.11 -10.49 -0.76
N LEU A 197 -13.10 -9.87 -0.14
CA LEU A 197 -12.02 -9.16 -0.85
C LEU A 197 -10.98 -10.13 -1.43
N LEU A 198 -10.75 -11.27 -0.80
CA LEU A 198 -9.71 -12.24 -1.17
C LEU A 198 -10.23 -13.42 -2.01
N THR A 199 -11.54 -13.57 -2.18
CA THR A 199 -12.10 -14.60 -3.08
C THR A 199 -11.66 -14.30 -4.51
N ASP A 200 -10.89 -15.23 -5.08
CA ASP A 200 -10.38 -15.14 -6.44
C ASP A 200 -11.51 -15.02 -7.47
N SER A 201 -11.32 -14.13 -8.44
CA SER A 201 -12.11 -14.14 -9.69
C SER A 201 -11.63 -15.27 -10.63
N ASP A 202 -10.37 -15.69 -10.49
CA ASP A 202 -9.73 -16.70 -11.34
C ASP A 202 -9.99 -18.15 -10.90
N ALA A 203 -10.45 -18.36 -9.66
CA ALA A 203 -10.88 -19.69 -9.19
C ALA A 203 -12.16 -20.18 -9.89
N LEU A 204 -12.93 -19.30 -10.52
CA LEU A 204 -14.10 -19.65 -11.33
C LEU A 204 -13.75 -19.96 -12.81
N ALA A 205 -12.59 -19.53 -13.31
CA ALA A 205 -12.15 -19.84 -14.67
C ALA A 205 -11.38 -21.19 -14.76
N GLY A 206 -10.81 -21.64 -13.64
CA GLY A 206 -10.01 -22.87 -13.57
C GLY A 206 -10.76 -24.16 -13.22
N PHE A 207 -12.02 -24.08 -12.75
CA PHE A 207 -12.80 -25.27 -12.40
C PHE A 207 -13.69 -25.79 -13.53
N ASP A 208 -14.13 -24.94 -14.46
CA ASP A 208 -14.97 -25.35 -15.60
C ASP A 208 -14.19 -26.08 -16.71
N SER A 209 -12.85 -26.05 -16.69
CA SER A 209 -12.00 -26.75 -17.67
C SER A 209 -11.50 -28.13 -17.22
N VAL A 210 -11.73 -28.51 -15.95
CA VAL A 210 -11.32 -29.81 -15.39
C VAL A 210 -12.51 -30.78 -15.23
N VAL A 211 -13.74 -30.32 -15.44
CA VAL A 211 -14.95 -31.16 -15.41
C VAL A 211 -15.46 -31.52 -16.83
N ALA A 212 -14.72 -31.11 -17.87
CA ALA A 212 -15.07 -31.36 -19.28
C ALA A 212 -14.03 -32.21 -20.05
N GLN A 213 -13.34 -33.13 -19.37
CA GLN A 213 -12.56 -34.22 -19.99
C GLN A 213 -12.91 -35.57 -19.38
#